data_AF-A0A537IPY4-F1
#
_entry.id   AF-A0A537IPY4-F1
#
_cell.length_a   1.000
_cell.length_b   1.000
_cell.length_c   1.000
_cell.angle_alpha   90.00
_cell.angle_beta   90.00
_cell.angle_gamma   90.00
#
_symmetry.space_group_name_H-M   'P 1'
#
loop_
_entity.id
_entity.type
_entity.pdbx_description
1 polymer ?
#
loop_
_entity_poly.entity_id
_entity_poly.type
_entity_poly.pdbx_seq_one_letter_code
_entity_poly.pdbx_strand_id
1 'polypeptide(L)'
;MIVAEEVSAVSAATEMARLASGALYAAPLAYFATRAQKDEFLRPVLAGDKVGALALTEPRAGSDAVSIKTRAERRSGNFVVTGQKRFITNGGVADFLFVFAVTDPTKPPRSGVSAIVVPRETNGVQIVKTYGLLGMHGANVVHLRFRNVKVPGENLIGGLHRGFPILLDELDRERPAVAAGMLGIARSAF
;
A
#
# COMPACT_ATOMS: atom_id res chain seq x y z
N MET A 1 10.21 -14.15 -7.49
CA MET A 1 11.25 -14.35 -6.46
C MET A 1 12.64 -14.11 -7.03
N ILE A 2 13.05 -14.74 -8.14
CA ILE A 2 14.35 -14.48 -8.81
C ILE A 2 14.61 -12.98 -9.05
N VAL A 3 13.63 -12.24 -9.58
CA VAL A 3 13.78 -10.79 -9.80
C VAL A 3 14.14 -10.03 -8.51
N ALA A 4 13.54 -10.40 -7.37
CA ALA A 4 13.82 -9.72 -6.11
C ALA A 4 15.25 -9.97 -5.64
N GLU A 5 15.72 -11.21 -5.77
CA GLU A 5 17.10 -11.60 -5.46
C GLU A 5 18.10 -10.87 -6.35
N GLU A 6 17.92 -10.91 -7.67
CA GLU A 6 18.89 -10.30 -8.60
C GLU A 6 18.92 -8.76 -8.50
N VAL A 7 17.77 -8.10 -8.32
CA VAL A 7 17.73 -6.64 -8.17
C VAL A 7 18.35 -6.22 -6.83
N SER A 8 18.06 -6.95 -5.75
CA SER A 8 18.59 -6.62 -4.41
C SER A 8 20.08 -6.87 -4.26
N ALA A 9 20.65 -7.80 -5.04
CA ALA A 9 22.10 -8.01 -5.12
C ALA A 9 22.82 -6.74 -5.60
N VAL A 10 22.20 -5.97 -6.50
CA VAL A 10 22.78 -4.72 -6.98
C VAL A 10 22.34 -3.52 -6.12
N SER A 11 21.04 -3.44 -5.79
CA SER A 11 20.47 -2.31 -5.06
C SER A 11 19.24 -2.71 -4.25
N ALA A 12 19.44 -2.88 -2.94
CA ALA A 12 18.36 -3.16 -2.00
C ALA A 12 17.28 -2.06 -1.97
N ALA A 13 17.66 -0.79 -2.14
CA ALA A 13 16.72 0.33 -2.18
C ALA A 13 15.83 0.30 -3.44
N THR A 14 16.41 -0.04 -4.58
CA THR A 14 15.66 -0.21 -5.84
C THR A 14 14.69 -1.38 -5.72
N GLU A 15 15.14 -2.50 -5.14
CA GLU A 15 14.26 -3.64 -4.90
C GLU A 15 13.12 -3.28 -3.95
N MET A 16 13.38 -2.54 -2.86
CA MET A 16 12.35 -2.09 -1.93
C MET A 16 11.27 -1.24 -2.65
N ALA A 17 11.68 -0.33 -3.53
CA ALA A 17 10.74 0.47 -4.32
C ALA A 17 9.94 -0.38 -5.32
N ARG A 18 10.62 -1.30 -6.03
CA ARG A 18 10.00 -2.22 -6.99
C ARG A 18 9.00 -3.16 -6.30
N LEU A 19 9.36 -3.70 -5.14
CA LEU A 19 8.53 -4.59 -4.34
C LEU A 19 7.24 -3.89 -3.91
N ALA A 20 7.34 -2.65 -3.44
CA ALA A 20 6.18 -1.87 -3.01
C ALA A 20 5.16 -1.66 -4.14
N SER A 21 5.61 -1.32 -5.35
CA SER A 21 4.67 -1.13 -6.48
C SER A 21 4.21 -2.44 -7.11
N GLY A 22 5.10 -3.40 -7.30
CA GLY A 22 4.80 -4.65 -8.01
C GLY A 22 4.09 -5.69 -7.14
N ALA A 23 4.62 -5.96 -5.95
CA ALA A 23 4.09 -7.01 -5.09
C ALA A 23 3.02 -6.49 -4.13
N LEU A 24 3.28 -5.36 -3.46
CA LEU A 24 2.39 -4.89 -2.39
C LEU A 24 1.19 -4.09 -2.90
N TYR A 25 1.34 -3.40 -4.03
CA TYR A 25 0.26 -2.68 -4.70
C TYR A 25 -0.36 -3.50 -5.85
N ALA A 26 0.42 -3.88 -6.86
CA ALA A 26 -0.15 -4.44 -8.09
C ALA A 26 -0.70 -5.86 -7.93
N ALA A 27 -0.06 -6.73 -7.14
CA ALA A 27 -0.54 -8.10 -6.94
C ALA A 27 -1.96 -8.18 -6.35
N PRO A 28 -2.31 -7.52 -5.23
CA PRO A 28 -3.68 -7.58 -4.72
C PRO A 28 -4.70 -7.02 -5.72
N LEU A 29 -4.38 -5.97 -6.46
CA LEU A 29 -5.25 -5.46 -7.53
C LEU A 29 -5.45 -6.50 -8.64
N ALA A 30 -4.41 -7.28 -8.99
CA ALA A 30 -4.54 -8.34 -9.98
C ALA A 30 -5.54 -9.43 -9.57
N TYR A 31 -5.70 -9.71 -8.27
CA TYR A 31 -6.62 -10.73 -7.77
C TYR A 31 -8.01 -10.19 -7.42
N PHE A 32 -8.09 -9.00 -6.81
CA PHE A 32 -9.31 -8.52 -6.17
C PHE A 32 -10.00 -7.36 -6.89
N ALA A 33 -9.33 -6.71 -7.86
CA ALA A 33 -9.93 -5.61 -8.59
C ALA A 33 -10.82 -6.10 -9.74
N THR A 34 -11.86 -5.33 -10.06
CA THR A 34 -12.70 -5.54 -11.24
C THR A 34 -11.93 -5.21 -12.52
N ARG A 35 -12.47 -5.59 -13.69
CA ARG A 35 -11.84 -5.25 -14.98
C ARG A 35 -11.62 -3.74 -15.15
N ALA A 36 -12.63 -2.93 -14.85
CA ALA A 36 -12.53 -1.48 -14.95
C ALA A 36 -11.44 -0.91 -14.00
N GLN A 37 -11.40 -1.38 -12.76
CA GLN A 37 -10.38 -0.99 -11.78
C GLN A 37 -8.97 -1.43 -12.22
N LYS A 38 -8.82 -2.60 -12.85
CA LYS A 38 -7.53 -3.04 -13.40
C LYS A 38 -7.08 -2.14 -14.55
N ASP A 39 -8.00 -1.77 -15.43
CA ASP A 39 -7.69 -0.90 -16.56
C ASP A 39 -7.23 0.49 -16.09
N GLU A 40 -7.86 1.02 -15.03
CA GLU A 40 -7.54 2.34 -14.49
C GLU A 40 -6.32 2.35 -13.54
N PHE A 41 -6.27 1.44 -12.57
CA PHE A 41 -5.31 1.50 -11.45
C PHE A 41 -4.14 0.51 -11.60
N LEU A 42 -4.32 -0.59 -12.31
CA LEU A 42 -3.29 -1.64 -12.41
C LEU A 42 -2.45 -1.51 -13.68
N ARG A 43 -3.08 -1.37 -14.85
CA ARG A 43 -2.36 -1.36 -16.13
C ARG A 43 -1.28 -0.29 -16.22
N PRO A 44 -1.50 0.97 -15.81
CA PRO A 44 -0.45 1.99 -15.85
C PRO A 44 0.74 1.66 -14.95
N VAL A 45 0.50 1.00 -13.81
CA VAL A 45 1.57 0.56 -12.89
C VAL A 45 2.35 -0.60 -13.48
N LEU A 46 1.68 -1.55 -14.14
CA LEU A 46 2.35 -2.65 -14.84
C LEU A 46 3.16 -2.19 -16.07
N ALA A 47 2.72 -1.11 -16.73
CA ALA A 47 3.45 -0.49 -17.84
C ALA A 47 4.68 0.32 -17.37
N GLY A 48 4.76 0.66 -16.08
CA GLY A 48 5.81 1.50 -15.52
C GLY A 48 5.52 3.01 -15.61
N ASP A 49 4.36 3.41 -16.12
CA ASP A 49 3.96 4.82 -16.26
C ASP A 49 3.54 5.45 -14.91
N LYS A 50 3.14 4.61 -13.96
CA LYS A 50 2.62 5.02 -12.65
C LYS A 50 3.22 4.19 -11.53
N VAL A 51 3.35 4.80 -10.35
CA VAL A 51 3.90 4.15 -9.15
C VAL A 51 2.79 3.88 -8.13
N GLY A 52 2.75 2.64 -7.65
CA GLY A 52 1.85 2.23 -6.57
C GLY A 52 2.54 2.15 -5.21
N ALA A 53 1.79 2.40 -4.14
CA ALA A 53 2.24 2.20 -2.76
C ALA A 53 1.16 1.53 -1.91
N LEU A 54 1.59 0.67 -0.98
CA LEU A 54 0.73 0.11 0.06
C LEU A 54 0.67 1.04 1.27
N ALA A 55 -0.53 1.38 1.72
CA ALA A 55 -0.79 2.27 2.86
C ALA A 55 -1.54 1.54 3.99
N LEU A 56 -0.79 0.72 4.75
CA LEU A 56 -1.32 -0.07 5.86
C LEU A 56 -0.94 0.48 7.25
N THR A 57 0.36 0.47 7.56
CA THR A 57 0.90 0.79 8.89
C THR A 57 0.53 2.19 9.36
N GLU A 58 0.29 2.35 10.67
CA GLU A 58 -0.08 3.61 11.31
C GLU A 58 0.83 3.93 12.50
N PRO A 59 0.85 5.19 12.98
CA PRO A 59 1.66 5.56 14.15
C PRO A 59 1.42 4.71 15.40
N ARG A 60 0.21 4.14 15.56
CA ARG A 60 -0.19 3.29 16.70
C ARG A 60 -0.59 1.86 16.30
N ALA A 61 -0.38 1.46 15.06
CA ALA A 61 -0.71 0.10 14.58
C ALA A 61 0.35 -0.36 13.56
N GLY A 62 1.19 -1.30 13.98
CA GLY A 62 2.23 -1.95 13.15
C GLY A 62 2.00 -3.45 13.13
N SER A 63 2.65 -4.19 14.03
CA SER A 63 2.50 -5.64 14.17
C SER A 63 1.05 -6.07 14.38
N ASP A 64 0.28 -5.28 15.15
CA ASP A 64 -1.17 -5.43 15.27
C ASP A 64 -1.88 -4.68 14.12
N ALA A 65 -1.75 -5.22 12.91
CA ALA A 65 -2.25 -4.61 11.67
C ALA A 65 -3.78 -4.50 11.61
N VAL A 66 -4.52 -5.22 12.48
CA VAL A 66 -5.97 -5.14 12.54
C VAL A 66 -6.47 -3.98 13.39
N SER A 67 -5.62 -3.40 14.24
CA SER A 67 -5.96 -2.29 15.14
C SER A 67 -5.82 -0.89 14.52
N ILE A 68 -5.72 -0.81 13.20
CA ILE A 68 -5.70 0.46 12.45
C ILE A 68 -6.90 1.35 12.79
N LYS A 69 -6.70 2.66 12.72
CA LYS A 69 -7.66 3.70 13.10
C LYS A 69 -8.03 4.64 11.95
N THR A 70 -7.31 4.63 10.84
CA THR A 70 -7.73 5.37 9.63
C THR A 70 -9.14 4.95 9.26
N ARG A 71 -10.04 5.91 9.09
CA ARG A 71 -11.46 5.70 8.79
C ARG A 71 -11.75 6.02 7.33
N ALA A 72 -12.68 5.29 6.75
CA ALA A 72 -13.29 5.61 5.46
C ALA A 72 -14.81 5.59 5.60
N GLU A 73 -15.41 6.76 5.81
CA GLU A 73 -16.85 6.89 6.01
C GLU A 73 -17.57 7.01 4.67
N ARG A 74 -18.64 6.23 4.47
CA ARG A 74 -19.42 6.32 3.24
C ARG A 74 -20.36 7.53 3.30
N ARG A 75 -20.27 8.44 2.33
CA ARG A 75 -21.11 9.64 2.20
C ARG A 75 -21.52 9.83 0.74
N SER A 76 -22.82 9.77 0.48
CA SER A 76 -23.40 9.99 -0.86
C SER A 76 -22.74 9.17 -1.98
N GLY A 77 -22.53 7.87 -1.74
CA GLY A 77 -21.88 6.97 -2.69
C GLY A 77 -20.35 6.96 -2.65
N ASN A 78 -19.72 8.02 -2.15
CA ASN A 78 -18.27 8.17 -2.01
C ASN A 78 -17.77 7.75 -0.62
N PHE A 79 -16.46 7.62 -0.47
CA PHE A 79 -15.78 7.52 0.82
C PHE A 79 -15.14 8.85 1.21
N VAL A 80 -15.12 9.14 2.50
CA VAL A 80 -14.33 10.22 3.11
C VAL A 80 -13.29 9.59 4.02
N VAL A 81 -12.03 9.64 3.60
CA VAL A 81 -10.90 9.02 4.29
C VAL A 81 -10.22 10.02 5.21
N THR A 82 -10.10 9.65 6.49
CA THR A 82 -9.43 10.46 7.52
C THR A 82 -8.55 9.58 8.40
N GLY A 83 -7.28 9.95 8.53
CA GLY A 83 -6.32 9.18 9.31
C GLY A 83 -4.87 9.48 8.94
N GLN A 84 -3.99 8.58 9.33
CA GLN A 84 -2.54 8.71 9.12
C GLN A 84 -1.93 7.34 8.83
N LYS A 85 -0.94 7.32 7.95
CA LYS A 85 -0.19 6.12 7.57
C LYS A 85 1.31 6.39 7.71
N ARG A 86 2.06 5.45 8.25
CA ARG A 86 3.46 5.63 8.64
C ARG A 86 4.34 4.60 7.96
N PHE A 87 5.53 5.01 7.56
CA PHE A 87 6.51 4.17 6.87
C PHE A 87 6.00 3.64 5.52
N ILE A 88 5.33 4.51 4.77
CA ILE A 88 4.78 4.15 3.47
C ILE A 88 5.87 4.27 2.41
N THR A 89 6.41 3.13 2.00
CA THR A 89 7.32 2.99 0.87
C THR A 89 6.65 3.47 -0.40
N ASN A 90 7.40 4.22 -1.21
CA ASN A 90 6.97 4.97 -2.39
C ASN A 90 5.94 6.08 -2.11
N GLY A 91 5.46 6.29 -0.89
CA GLY A 91 4.30 7.16 -0.67
C GLY A 91 4.50 8.64 -1.03
N GLY A 92 5.74 9.11 -1.15
CA GLY A 92 6.06 10.45 -1.62
C GLY A 92 6.18 10.59 -3.15
N VAL A 93 6.21 9.49 -3.88
CA VAL A 93 6.31 9.45 -5.36
C VAL A 93 5.20 8.62 -6.03
N ALA A 94 4.36 7.94 -5.25
CA ALA A 94 3.28 7.12 -5.75
C ALA A 94 2.17 7.96 -6.35
N ASP A 95 1.64 7.53 -7.49
CA ASP A 95 0.41 8.05 -8.08
C ASP A 95 -0.83 7.46 -7.40
N PHE A 96 -0.72 6.22 -6.92
CA PHE A 96 -1.81 5.50 -6.30
C PHE A 96 -1.42 4.94 -4.93
N LEU A 97 -2.27 5.17 -3.94
CA LEU A 97 -2.13 4.64 -2.59
C LEU A 97 -3.19 3.55 -2.37
N PHE A 98 -2.76 2.33 -2.07
CA PHE A 98 -3.65 1.25 -1.68
C PHE A 98 -3.88 1.28 -0.17
N VAL A 99 -4.97 1.93 0.26
CA VAL A 99 -5.23 2.29 1.65
C VAL A 99 -6.16 1.28 2.31
N PHE A 100 -5.71 0.71 3.43
CA PHE A 100 -6.56 -0.03 4.35
C PHE A 100 -7.17 0.92 5.39
N ALA A 101 -8.50 0.91 5.50
CA ALA A 101 -9.23 1.77 6.41
C ALA A 101 -10.43 1.07 7.04
N VAL A 102 -10.77 1.48 8.26
CA VAL A 102 -11.96 1.06 8.97
C VAL A 102 -13.18 1.73 8.33
N THR A 103 -14.04 0.94 7.70
CA THR A 103 -15.32 1.39 7.12
C THR A 103 -16.50 1.12 8.05
N ASP A 104 -16.34 0.21 9.02
CA ASP A 104 -17.35 -0.05 10.05
C ASP A 104 -16.67 -0.30 11.41
N PRO A 105 -16.70 0.68 12.33
CA PRO A 105 -16.10 0.54 13.65
C PRO A 105 -16.93 -0.27 14.64
N THR A 106 -18.17 -0.61 14.30
CA THR A 106 -19.04 -1.40 15.19
C THR A 106 -18.77 -2.90 15.07
N LYS A 107 -18.15 -3.30 13.96
CA LYS A 107 -17.72 -4.67 13.72
C LYS A 107 -16.39 -4.99 14.40
N PRO A 108 -16.13 -6.29 14.68
CA PRO A 108 -14.79 -6.73 15.06
C PRO A 108 -13.74 -6.23 14.06
N PRO A 109 -12.50 -5.93 14.48
CA PRO A 109 -11.49 -5.28 13.62
C PRO A 109 -11.29 -5.96 12.26
N ARG A 110 -11.27 -7.29 12.23
CA ARG A 110 -11.11 -8.10 11.01
C ARG A 110 -12.30 -8.01 10.04
N SER A 111 -13.47 -7.65 10.52
CA SER A 111 -14.72 -7.59 9.75
C SER A 111 -15.17 -6.16 9.45
N GLY A 112 -14.44 -5.15 9.92
CA GLY A 112 -14.77 -3.72 9.77
C GLY A 112 -13.86 -2.95 8.81
N VAL A 113 -12.88 -3.61 8.19
CA VAL A 113 -11.84 -2.99 7.34
C VAL A 113 -12.11 -3.23 5.86
N SER A 114 -11.84 -2.22 5.05
CA SER A 114 -11.89 -2.27 3.58
C SER A 114 -10.59 -1.78 2.97
N ALA A 115 -10.36 -2.12 1.70
CA ALA A 115 -9.21 -1.68 0.92
C ALA A 115 -9.68 -0.74 -0.21
N ILE A 116 -9.05 0.42 -0.34
CA ILE A 116 -9.48 1.49 -1.26
C ILE A 116 -8.25 2.03 -1.99
N VAL A 117 -8.34 2.18 -3.32
CA VAL A 117 -7.30 2.91 -4.08
C VAL A 117 -7.57 4.40 -4.00
N VAL A 118 -6.60 5.15 -3.50
CA VAL A 118 -6.67 6.61 -3.37
C VAL A 118 -5.62 7.23 -4.30
N PRO A 119 -6.02 7.97 -5.36
CA PRO A 119 -5.08 8.76 -6.14
C PRO A 119 -4.34 9.74 -5.23
N ARG A 120 -3.00 9.78 -5.31
CA ARG A 120 -2.17 10.56 -4.40
C ARG A 120 -2.50 12.05 -4.47
N GLU A 121 -2.80 12.57 -5.64
CA GLU A 121 -3.15 13.99 -5.87
C GLU A 121 -4.56 14.37 -5.40
N THR A 122 -5.32 13.42 -4.82
CA THR A 122 -6.63 13.75 -4.24
C THR A 122 -6.45 14.76 -3.11
N ASN A 123 -7.24 15.85 -3.16
CA ASN A 123 -7.19 16.90 -2.16
C ASN A 123 -7.35 16.35 -0.73
N GLY A 124 -6.47 16.79 0.17
CA GLY A 124 -6.42 16.36 1.57
C GLY A 124 -5.42 15.23 1.86
N VAL A 125 -4.79 14.62 0.84
CA VAL A 125 -3.66 13.71 1.04
C VAL A 125 -2.37 14.54 1.20
N GLN A 126 -1.69 14.37 2.33
CA GLN A 126 -0.53 15.18 2.70
C GLN A 126 0.64 14.30 3.13
N ILE A 127 1.85 14.64 2.67
CA ILE A 127 3.09 14.11 3.25
C ILE A 127 3.40 14.94 4.50
N VAL A 128 3.36 14.30 5.66
CA VAL A 128 3.70 14.90 6.96
C VAL A 128 5.20 14.92 7.17
N LYS A 129 5.88 13.86 6.75
CA LYS A 129 7.32 13.68 6.91
C LYS A 129 7.84 12.71 5.86
N THR A 130 8.98 13.05 5.26
CA THR A 130 9.83 12.10 4.55
C THR A 130 10.91 11.59 5.50
N TYR A 131 11.13 10.29 5.56
CA TYR A 131 12.09 9.68 6.47
C TYR A 131 13.47 9.59 5.84
N GLY A 132 14.49 10.07 6.54
CA GLY A 132 15.87 9.65 6.32
C GLY A 132 16.08 8.32 7.01
N LEU A 133 16.30 7.26 6.24
CA LEU A 133 16.49 5.89 6.75
C LEU A 133 17.98 5.63 7.02
N LEU A 134 18.27 4.71 7.95
CA LEU A 134 19.64 4.28 8.24
C LEU A 134 20.32 3.64 7.01
N GLY A 135 19.59 2.78 6.30
CA GLY A 135 19.97 2.17 5.03
C GLY A 135 18.88 2.35 3.98
N MET A 136 18.85 1.50 2.94
CA MET A 136 17.90 1.63 1.82
C MET A 136 17.89 3.05 1.21
N HIS A 137 19.07 3.67 1.10
CA HIS A 137 19.19 5.03 0.60
C HIS A 137 18.69 5.12 -0.85
N GLY A 138 17.83 6.09 -1.11
CA GLY A 138 17.10 6.22 -2.38
C GLY A 138 15.65 5.75 -2.32
N ALA A 139 15.28 4.90 -1.35
CA ALA A 139 13.88 4.56 -1.13
C ALA A 139 13.11 5.76 -0.58
N ASN A 140 11.99 6.09 -1.20
CA ASN A 140 11.10 7.14 -0.72
C ASN A 140 10.14 6.57 0.33
N VAL A 141 10.33 6.90 1.60
CA VAL A 141 9.47 6.42 2.69
C VAL A 141 8.89 7.60 3.45
N VAL A 142 7.56 7.63 3.59
CA VAL A 142 6.85 8.81 4.13
C VAL A 142 5.85 8.47 5.23
N HIS A 143 5.50 9.51 5.99
CA HIS A 143 4.30 9.58 6.81
C HIS A 143 3.25 10.35 6.02
N LEU A 144 2.11 9.72 5.75
CA LEU A 144 0.95 10.32 5.10
C LEU A 144 -0.14 10.70 6.10
N ARG A 145 -0.84 11.80 5.84
CA ARG A 145 -2.07 12.19 6.53
C ARG A 145 -3.19 12.37 5.51
N PHE A 146 -4.35 11.83 5.83
CA PHE A 146 -5.59 11.99 5.07
C PHE A 146 -6.50 12.93 5.85
N ARG A 147 -6.82 14.09 5.29
CA ARG A 147 -7.76 15.06 5.88
C ARG A 147 -9.05 15.10 5.07
N ASN A 148 -10.03 14.28 5.45
CA ASN A 148 -11.33 14.21 4.80
C ASN A 148 -11.23 14.03 3.27
N VAL A 149 -10.35 13.12 2.84
CA VAL A 149 -10.05 12.86 1.44
C VAL A 149 -11.27 12.17 0.81
N LYS A 150 -11.89 12.83 -0.18
CA LYS A 150 -13.06 12.29 -0.88
C LYS A 150 -12.61 11.35 -1.98
N VAL A 151 -13.06 10.10 -1.92
CA VAL A 151 -12.68 9.06 -2.87
C VAL A 151 -13.95 8.45 -3.45
N PRO A 152 -14.04 8.25 -4.77
CA PRO A 152 -15.21 7.60 -5.36
C PRO A 152 -15.46 6.20 -4.79
N GLY A 153 -16.73 5.80 -4.73
CA GLY A 153 -17.12 4.50 -4.16
C GLY A 153 -16.59 3.32 -4.96
N GLU A 154 -16.43 3.51 -6.27
CA GLU A 154 -15.89 2.56 -7.24
C GLU A 154 -14.40 2.25 -7.03
N ASN A 155 -13.67 3.03 -6.23
CA ASN A 155 -12.27 2.75 -5.90
C ASN A 155 -12.11 1.67 -4.81
N LEU A 156 -13.22 1.15 -4.29
CA LEU A 156 -13.25 0.05 -3.33
C LEU A 156 -12.82 -1.27 -3.98
N ILE A 157 -11.77 -1.88 -3.48
CA ILE A 157 -11.22 -3.13 -4.03
C ILE A 157 -11.77 -4.33 -3.25
N GLY A 158 -12.23 -5.36 -3.96
CA GLY A 158 -12.71 -6.63 -3.39
C GLY A 158 -14.01 -6.57 -2.58
N GLY A 159 -14.60 -5.38 -2.38
CA GLY A 159 -15.90 -5.17 -1.74
C GLY A 159 -15.83 -4.63 -0.31
N LEU A 160 -16.98 -4.12 0.16
CA LEU A 160 -17.09 -3.45 1.46
C LEU A 160 -16.89 -4.47 2.59
N HIS A 161 -16.05 -4.13 3.57
CA HIS A 161 -15.66 -5.00 4.69
C HIS A 161 -14.86 -6.23 4.31
N ARG A 162 -14.29 -6.26 3.10
CA ARG A 162 -13.47 -7.37 2.59
C ARG A 162 -11.98 -7.06 2.61
N GLY A 163 -11.54 -6.05 3.35
CA GLY A 163 -10.13 -5.65 3.43
C GLY A 163 -9.26 -6.67 4.15
N PHE A 164 -9.75 -7.33 5.21
CA PHE A 164 -8.89 -8.24 5.98
C PHE A 164 -8.39 -9.47 5.19
N PRO A 165 -9.21 -10.18 4.40
CA PRO A 165 -8.71 -11.23 3.51
C PRO A 165 -7.65 -10.74 2.52
N ILE A 166 -7.82 -9.53 1.97
CA ILE A 166 -6.87 -8.92 1.03
C ILE A 166 -5.54 -8.61 1.74
N LEU A 167 -5.62 -8.09 2.96
CA LEU A 167 -4.45 -7.81 3.80
C LEU A 167 -3.66 -9.08 4.12
N LEU A 168 -4.33 -10.19 4.45
CA LEU A 168 -3.64 -11.46 4.69
C LEU A 168 -2.97 -12.00 3.42
N ASP A 169 -3.68 -11.96 2.29
CA ASP A 169 -3.17 -12.37 0.98
C ASP A 169 -1.91 -11.59 0.56
N GLU A 170 -1.88 -10.29 0.89
CA GLU A 170 -0.77 -9.38 0.65
C GLU A 170 0.43 -9.69 1.56
N LEU A 171 0.23 -9.78 2.88
CA LEU A 171 1.30 -10.10 3.83
C LEU A 171 1.93 -11.48 3.59
N ASP A 172 1.13 -12.47 3.17
CA ASP A 172 1.63 -13.81 2.87
C ASP A 172 2.51 -13.82 1.60
N ARG A 173 2.25 -12.93 0.63
CA ARG A 173 3.09 -12.77 -0.57
C ARG A 173 4.33 -11.90 -0.33
N GLU A 174 4.22 -10.89 0.53
CA GLU A 174 5.34 -10.00 0.87
C GLU A 174 6.50 -10.79 1.47
N ARG A 175 6.24 -11.65 2.46
CA ARG A 175 7.26 -12.36 3.23
C ARG A 175 8.28 -13.13 2.37
N PRO A 176 7.88 -14.03 1.46
CA PRO A 176 8.85 -14.74 0.61
C PRO A 176 9.57 -13.80 -0.37
N ALA A 177 8.95 -12.70 -0.79
CA ALA A 177 9.62 -11.74 -1.66
C ALA A 177 10.71 -10.94 -0.93
N VAL A 178 10.45 -10.53 0.33
CA VAL A 178 11.47 -9.92 1.19
C VAL A 178 12.60 -10.90 1.48
N ALA A 179 12.29 -12.18 1.74
CA ALA A 179 13.32 -13.20 1.96
C ALA A 179 14.24 -13.38 0.75
N ALA A 180 13.68 -13.41 -0.47
CA ALA A 180 14.47 -13.43 -1.70
C ALA A 180 15.34 -12.18 -1.86
N GLY A 181 14.82 -11.00 -1.48
CA GLY A 181 15.62 -9.77 -1.44
C GLY A 181 16.78 -9.83 -0.45
N MET A 182 16.60 -10.47 0.70
CA MET A 182 17.69 -10.66 1.67
C MET A 182 18.79 -11.60 1.14
N LEU A 183 18.40 -12.61 0.36
CA LEU A 183 19.36 -13.51 -0.28
C LEU A 183 20.27 -12.76 -1.26
N GLY A 184 19.71 -11.89 -2.09
CA GLY A 184 20.51 -11.09 -3.03
C GLY A 184 21.51 -10.18 -2.33
N ILE A 185 21.08 -9.50 -1.27
CA ILE A 185 21.96 -8.67 -0.43
C ILE A 185 23.09 -9.52 0.16
N ALA A 186 22.77 -10.66 0.75
CA ALA A 186 23.77 -11.55 1.34
C ALA A 186 24.78 -12.02 0.30
N ARG A 187 24.32 -12.43 -0.89
CA ARG A 187 25.14 -12.92 -2.00
C ARG A 187 26.10 -11.87 -2.56
N SER A 188 25.87 -10.59 -2.26
CA SER A 188 26.73 -9.48 -2.69
C SER A 188 27.75 -9.08 -1.63
N ALA A 189 27.52 -9.50 -0.38
CA ALA A 189 28.43 -9.27 0.73
C ALA A 189 29.53 -10.34 0.85
N PHE A 190 29.28 -11.54 0.33
CA PHE A 190 30.17 -12.71 0.37
C PHE A 190 30.57 -13.13 -1.04
#